data_AF-A0AA39JJB2-F1
#
_entry.id   AF-A0AA39JJB2-F1
#
_cell.length_a   1.000
_cell.length_b   1.000
_cell.length_c   1.000
_cell.angle_alpha   90.00
_cell.angle_beta   90.00
_cell.angle_gamma   90.00
#
_symmetry.space_group_name_H-M   'P 1'
#
loop_
_entity.id
_entity.type
_entity.pdbx_description
1 polymer ?
#
loop_
_entity_poly.entity_id
_entity_poly.type
_entity_poly.pdbx_seq_one_letter_code
_entity_poly.pdbx_strand_id
1 'polypeptide(L)'
;MHVSNIQLPPELVDIIIAEFWYSEHPSNDRIAFMTACPLINSVWRDVYARITSRDVYVPKVAYLLHLSSIILWDNSPIYGCFPSDSTRTITCYVDLTQSADDAAKDPYSVFCSLPNYLGFRLCFPNIEQINLEMKFRVGWYCNTLSRSRQLFRTRVSIELNQATSQLSVLPAKWSVC
;
A
#
# COMPACT_ATOMS: atom_id res chain seq x y z
N MET A 1 40.45 -15.70 7.73
CA MET A 1 39.61 -15.74 6.52
C MET A 1 38.68 -14.54 6.58
N HIS A 2 38.89 -13.53 5.74
CA HIS A 2 37.94 -12.42 5.64
C HIS A 2 36.73 -12.94 4.86
N VAL A 3 35.61 -13.15 5.55
CA VAL A 3 34.33 -13.26 4.85
C VAL A 3 34.04 -11.85 4.37
N SER A 4 34.31 -11.58 3.09
CA SER A 4 33.83 -10.37 2.43
C SER A 4 32.32 -10.35 2.68
N ASN A 5 31.84 -9.37 3.44
CA ASN A 5 30.40 -9.20 3.63
C ASN A 5 29.86 -8.79 2.25
N ILE A 6 29.32 -9.75 1.49
CA ILE A 6 28.83 -9.51 0.13
C ILE A 6 27.55 -8.67 0.29
N GLN A 7 27.74 -7.35 0.25
CA GLN A 7 26.66 -6.39 0.30
C GLN A 7 26.37 -5.92 -1.13
N LEU A 8 25.11 -6.05 -1.54
CA LEU A 8 24.68 -5.50 -2.83
C LEU A 8 24.84 -3.98 -2.81
N PRO A 9 25.28 -3.37 -3.93
CA PRO A 9 25.21 -1.93 -4.12
C PRO A 9 23.79 -1.40 -3.87
N PRO A 10 23.62 -0.21 -3.26
CA PRO A 10 22.30 0.36 -3.00
C PRO A 10 21.39 0.45 -4.23
N GLU A 11 21.98 0.64 -5.42
CA GLU A 11 21.25 0.71 -6.69
C GLU A 11 20.60 -0.62 -7.06
N LEU A 12 21.26 -1.75 -6.76
CA LEU A 12 20.67 -3.08 -6.99
C LEU A 12 19.60 -3.39 -5.95
N VAL A 13 19.80 -2.96 -4.70
CA VAL A 13 18.79 -3.10 -3.64
C VAL A 13 17.55 -2.29 -3.98
N ASP A 14 17.71 -1.08 -4.54
CA ASP A 14 16.61 -0.24 -5.01
C ASP A 14 15.79 -0.95 -6.09
N ILE A 15 16.45 -1.49 -7.12
CA ILE A 15 15.77 -2.24 -8.19
C ILE A 15 14.98 -3.42 -7.60
N ILE A 16 15.60 -4.23 -6.74
CA ILE A 16 14.94 -5.41 -6.14
C ILE A 16 13.71 -5.01 -5.35
N ILE A 17 13.83 -3.99 -4.48
CA ILE A 17 12.72 -3.55 -3.65
C ILE A 17 11.63 -2.92 -4.52
N ALA A 18 11.98 -2.09 -5.50
CA ALA A 18 11.02 -1.45 -6.39
C ALA A 18 10.24 -2.49 -7.22
N GLU A 19 10.93 -3.49 -7.79
CA GLU A 19 10.30 -4.57 -8.56
C GLU A 19 9.26 -5.31 -7.73
N PHE A 20 9.59 -5.66 -6.48
CA PHE A 20 8.62 -6.28 -5.58
C PHE A 20 7.50 -5.30 -5.19
N TRP A 21 7.85 -4.07 -4.81
CA TRP A 21 6.92 -3.13 -4.22
C TRP A 21 5.80 -2.71 -5.18
N TYR A 22 6.15 -2.45 -6.44
CA TYR A 22 5.22 -2.02 -7.48
C TYR A 22 4.54 -3.18 -8.21
N SER A 23 4.98 -4.43 -7.99
CA SER A 23 4.30 -5.62 -8.50
C SER A 23 3.04 -5.96 -7.69
N GLU A 24 2.16 -6.76 -8.28
CA GLU A 24 0.97 -7.29 -7.59
C GLU A 24 1.33 -8.46 -6.68
N HIS A 25 1.06 -8.29 -5.39
CA HIS A 25 1.27 -9.33 -4.38
C HIS A 25 0.06 -9.43 -3.44
N PRO A 26 -0.36 -10.65 -3.05
CA PRO A 26 -1.31 -10.86 -1.97
C PRO A 26 -0.85 -10.21 -0.67
N SER A 27 -1.80 -9.90 0.22
CA SER A 27 -1.48 -9.22 1.48
C SER A 27 -0.48 -9.97 2.36
N ASN A 28 -0.52 -11.30 2.38
CA ASN A 28 0.44 -12.11 3.14
C ASN A 28 1.89 -11.94 2.67
N ASP A 29 2.11 -11.95 1.35
CA ASP A 29 3.44 -11.76 0.76
C ASP A 29 3.96 -10.34 1.03
N ARG A 30 3.08 -9.33 0.93
CA ARG A 30 3.42 -7.96 1.31
C ARG A 30 3.79 -7.85 2.78
N ILE A 31 3.03 -8.46 3.68
CA ILE A 31 3.33 -8.45 5.12
C ILE A 31 4.68 -9.12 5.40
N ALA A 32 4.95 -10.27 4.78
CA ALA A 32 6.22 -10.95 4.91
C ALA A 32 7.39 -10.06 4.43
N PHE A 33 7.24 -9.43 3.27
CA PHE A 33 8.25 -8.51 2.75
C PHE A 33 8.45 -7.28 3.64
N MET A 34 7.37 -6.62 4.06
CA MET A 34 7.42 -5.42 4.92
C MET A 34 8.06 -5.69 6.28
N THR A 35 7.95 -6.91 6.80
CA THR A 35 8.54 -7.30 8.09
C THR A 35 9.97 -7.81 7.96
N ALA A 36 10.32 -8.49 6.87
CA ALA A 36 11.65 -9.09 6.69
C ALA A 36 12.65 -8.16 6.01
N CYS A 37 12.25 -7.42 4.97
CA CYS A 37 13.13 -6.59 4.14
C CYS A 37 13.94 -5.57 4.96
N PRO A 38 13.35 -4.82 5.90
CA PRO A 38 14.09 -3.83 6.70
C PRO A 38 15.08 -4.45 7.70
N LEU A 39 15.00 -5.77 7.94
CA LEU A 39 15.84 -6.48 8.91
C LEU A 39 17.11 -7.08 8.30
N ILE A 40 17.28 -7.01 6.98
CA ILE A 40 18.44 -7.60 6.27
C ILE A 40 19.73 -6.88 6.65
N ASN A 41 19.78 -5.56 6.44
CA ASN A 41 20.83 -4.65 6.92
C ASN A 41 20.38 -3.19 6.74
N SER A 42 21.23 -2.23 7.13
CA SER A 42 20.92 -0.80 7.02
C SER A 42 20.63 -0.34 5.59
N VAL A 43 21.37 -0.81 4.59
CA VAL A 43 21.13 -0.42 3.18
C VAL A 43 19.74 -0.86 2.71
N TRP A 44 19.35 -2.11 3.01
CA TRP A 44 18.00 -2.60 2.66
C TRP A 44 16.91 -1.82 3.39
N ARG A 45 17.10 -1.55 4.68
CA ARG A 45 16.17 -0.75 5.48
C ARG A 45 16.00 0.66 4.92
N ASP A 46 17.10 1.35 4.61
CA ASP A 46 17.07 2.75 4.22
C ASP A 46 16.47 2.91 2.80
N VAL A 47 16.78 1.97 1.89
CA VAL A 47 16.16 1.92 0.55
C VAL A 47 14.68 1.54 0.64
N TYR A 48 14.34 0.52 1.43
CA TYR A 48 12.96 0.13 1.70
C TYR A 48 12.14 1.31 2.23
N ALA A 49 12.65 2.00 3.24
CA ALA A 49 11.94 3.08 3.88
C ALA A 49 11.74 4.26 2.90
N ARG A 50 12.71 4.57 2.02
CA ARG A 50 12.54 5.58 0.97
C ARG A 50 11.43 5.20 -0.03
N ILE A 51 11.40 3.96 -0.51
CA ILE A 51 10.40 3.51 -1.49
C ILE A 51 9.01 3.46 -0.84
N THR A 52 8.91 2.80 0.31
CA THR A 52 7.61 2.51 0.96
C THR A 52 7.00 3.71 1.68
N SER A 53 7.80 4.72 2.05
CA SER A 53 7.27 5.99 2.57
C SER A 53 6.70 6.87 1.46
N ARG A 54 7.19 6.76 0.22
CA ARG A 54 6.65 7.52 -0.92
C ARG A 54 5.33 6.92 -1.40
N ASP A 55 5.30 5.61 -1.62
CA ASP A 55 4.12 4.90 -2.14
C ASP A 55 3.70 3.84 -1.13
N VAL A 56 2.75 4.17 -0.26
CA VAL A 56 2.40 3.33 0.89
C VAL A 56 1.40 2.25 0.48
N TYR A 57 1.71 0.97 0.74
CA TYR A 57 0.72 -0.11 0.68
C TYR A 57 0.18 -0.42 2.08
N VAL A 58 -1.13 -0.61 2.17
CA VAL A 58 -1.82 -0.94 3.42
C VAL A 58 -2.36 -2.36 3.38
N PRO A 59 -1.62 -3.36 3.91
CA PRO A 59 -2.04 -4.76 3.81
C PRO A 59 -2.96 -5.22 4.96
N LYS A 60 -3.08 -4.45 6.05
CA LYS A 60 -3.94 -4.77 7.21
C LYS A 60 -4.23 -3.54 8.07
N VAL A 61 -5.30 -3.58 8.85
CA VAL A 61 -5.71 -2.47 9.76
C VAL A 61 -4.63 -2.12 10.77
N ALA A 62 -3.94 -3.13 11.35
CA ALA A 62 -2.87 -2.87 12.30
C ALA A 62 -1.75 -1.98 11.72
N TYR A 63 -1.55 -2.02 10.41
CA TYR A 63 -0.59 -1.14 9.73
C TYR A 63 -1.13 0.30 9.60
N LEU A 64 -2.43 0.49 9.36
CA LEU A 64 -3.04 1.85 9.43
C LEU A 64 -2.85 2.47 10.81
N LEU A 65 -3.14 1.71 11.87
CA LEU A 65 -2.95 2.17 13.24
C LEU A 65 -1.47 2.49 13.53
N HIS A 66 -0.56 1.67 12.98
CA HIS A 66 0.87 1.93 13.07
C HIS A 66 1.25 3.23 12.38
N LEU A 67 0.80 3.47 11.14
CA LEU A 67 1.04 4.73 10.42
C LEU A 67 0.53 5.92 11.23
N SER A 68 -0.68 5.85 11.76
CA SER A 68 -1.22 6.92 12.63
C SER A 68 -0.35 7.15 13.87
N SER A 69 0.16 6.09 14.51
CA SER A 69 1.05 6.22 15.67
C SER A 69 2.39 6.88 15.33
N ILE A 70 2.95 6.59 14.15
CA ILE A 70 4.19 7.21 13.67
C ILE A 70 3.95 8.70 13.47
N ILE A 71 2.85 9.07 12.84
CA ILE A 71 2.55 10.47 12.53
C ILE A 71 2.29 11.28 13.81
N LEU A 72 1.62 10.69 14.79
CA LEU A 72 1.30 11.38 16.05
C LEU A 72 2.51 11.53 16.97
N TRP A 73 3.43 10.56 16.98
CA TRP A 73 4.47 10.46 18.00
C TRP A 73 5.91 10.40 17.46
N ASP A 74 6.11 10.46 16.14
CA ASP A 74 7.42 10.45 15.45
C ASP A 74 8.34 9.26 15.84
N ASN A 75 7.75 8.12 16.22
CA ASN A 75 8.44 7.05 16.95
C ASN A 75 8.72 5.78 16.12
N SER A 76 9.11 5.90 14.85
CA SER A 76 9.46 4.72 14.04
C SER A 76 10.97 4.50 13.91
N PRO A 77 11.51 3.33 14.28
CA PRO A 77 12.90 2.96 13.98
C PRO A 77 13.20 2.79 12.48
N ILE A 78 12.15 2.60 11.67
CA ILE A 78 12.26 2.37 10.21
C ILE A 78 11.89 3.65 9.45
N TYR A 79 10.87 4.37 9.92
CA TYR A 79 10.32 5.55 9.23
C TYR A 79 10.69 6.88 9.90
N GLY A 80 11.33 6.90 11.07
CA GLY A 80 11.65 8.12 11.82
C GLY A 80 12.67 9.03 11.15
N CYS A 81 13.30 8.58 10.06
CA CYS A 81 14.14 9.43 9.21
C CYS A 81 13.42 9.93 7.94
N PHE A 82 12.18 9.48 7.69
CA PHE A 82 11.43 9.80 6.47
C PHE A 82 10.24 10.68 6.80
N PRO A 83 10.23 11.95 6.34
CA PRO A 83 9.14 12.87 6.62
C PRO A 83 7.82 12.32 6.11
N SER A 84 6.73 12.53 6.87
CA SER A 84 5.34 12.36 6.40
C SER A 84 5.05 13.05 5.07
N ASP A 85 5.85 14.08 4.74
CA ASP A 85 5.85 14.84 3.50
C ASP A 85 6.33 14.02 2.27
N SER A 86 6.88 12.82 2.48
CA SER A 86 7.36 11.97 1.39
C SER A 86 6.23 11.22 0.70
N THR A 87 5.15 10.93 1.43
CA THR A 87 4.01 10.12 0.95
C THR A 87 3.28 10.83 -0.17
N ARG A 88 3.19 10.15 -1.32
CA ARG A 88 2.49 10.58 -2.54
C ARG A 88 1.25 9.73 -2.78
N THR A 89 1.36 8.42 -2.57
CA THR A 89 0.25 7.50 -2.80
C THR A 89 -0.01 6.59 -1.61
N ILE A 90 -1.28 6.25 -1.39
CA ILE A 90 -1.68 5.17 -0.49
C ILE A 90 -2.50 4.18 -1.29
N THR A 91 -2.12 2.91 -1.26
CA THR A 91 -2.77 1.84 -2.01
C THR A 91 -3.26 0.75 -1.07
N CYS A 92 -4.54 0.41 -1.18
CA CYS A 92 -5.13 -0.77 -0.57
C CYS A 92 -5.49 -1.76 -1.68
N TYR A 93 -4.80 -2.92 -1.69
CA TYR A 93 -4.97 -3.95 -2.71
C TYR A 93 -5.53 -5.22 -2.06
N VAL A 94 -6.67 -5.68 -2.55
CA VAL A 94 -7.37 -6.87 -2.03
C VAL A 94 -7.34 -7.97 -3.09
N ASP A 95 -6.72 -9.11 -2.78
CA ASP A 95 -6.70 -10.29 -3.66
C ASP A 95 -7.66 -11.38 -3.15
N LEU A 96 -8.81 -11.51 -3.82
CA LEU A 96 -9.83 -12.52 -3.56
C LEU A 96 -9.79 -13.70 -4.52
N THR A 97 -8.70 -13.87 -5.26
CA THR A 97 -8.58 -14.94 -6.26
C THR A 97 -8.32 -16.30 -5.64
N GLN A 98 -7.69 -16.34 -4.46
CA GLN A 98 -7.34 -17.55 -3.73
C GLN A 98 -8.11 -17.72 -2.42
N SER A 99 -8.46 -16.61 -1.75
CA SER A 99 -9.14 -16.61 -0.45
C SER A 99 -10.24 -15.54 -0.41
N ALA A 100 -11.33 -15.80 0.32
CA ALA A 100 -12.35 -14.80 0.60
C ALA A 100 -11.99 -13.95 1.84
N ASP A 101 -10.80 -14.11 2.40
CA ASP A 101 -10.39 -13.45 3.64
C ASP A 101 -8.97 -12.89 3.47
N ASP A 102 -8.83 -11.94 2.54
CA ASP A 102 -7.59 -11.18 2.39
C ASP A 102 -7.53 -10.09 3.48
N ALA A 103 -6.40 -9.98 4.17
CA ALA A 103 -6.21 -9.06 5.30
C ALA A 103 -6.38 -7.57 4.93
N ALA A 104 -6.28 -7.21 3.64
CA ALA A 104 -6.52 -5.86 3.16
C ALA A 104 -8.01 -5.53 2.99
N LYS A 105 -8.94 -6.49 3.14
CA LYS A 105 -10.38 -6.21 3.12
C LYS A 105 -10.81 -5.16 4.14
N ASP A 106 -10.33 -5.31 5.36
CA ASP A 106 -10.68 -4.42 6.46
C ASP A 106 -10.17 -2.99 6.21
N PRO A 107 -8.87 -2.74 5.90
CA PRO A 107 -8.45 -1.39 5.56
C PRO A 107 -9.12 -0.87 4.29
N TYR A 108 -9.41 -1.71 3.29
CA TYR A 108 -10.18 -1.31 2.10
C TYR A 108 -11.56 -0.77 2.50
N SER A 109 -12.28 -1.49 3.36
CA SER A 109 -13.58 -1.05 3.86
C SER A 109 -13.48 0.24 4.68
N VAL A 110 -12.42 0.39 5.50
CA VAL A 110 -12.15 1.64 6.21
C VAL A 110 -11.99 2.78 5.23
N PHE A 111 -11.15 2.64 4.19
CA PHE A 111 -10.98 3.68 3.18
C PHE A 111 -12.29 4.05 2.48
N CYS A 112 -13.11 3.06 2.09
CA CYS A 112 -14.42 3.33 1.49
C CYS A 112 -15.37 4.12 2.41
N SER A 113 -15.21 4.00 3.73
CA SER A 113 -16.07 4.66 4.72
C SER A 113 -15.62 6.06 5.13
N LEU A 114 -14.41 6.48 4.74
CA LEU A 114 -13.81 7.72 5.24
C LEU A 114 -14.32 8.96 4.49
N PRO A 115 -14.86 9.96 5.19
CA PRO A 115 -15.31 11.20 4.56
C PRO A 115 -14.11 12.07 4.16
N ASN A 116 -14.01 12.41 2.88
CA ASN A 116 -13.10 13.43 2.30
C ASN A 116 -11.60 13.28 2.59
N TYR A 117 -11.16 12.18 3.22
CA TYR A 117 -9.75 11.87 3.54
C TYR A 117 -8.96 12.99 4.23
N LEU A 118 -9.64 13.92 4.91
CA LEU A 118 -9.00 15.09 5.55
C LEU A 118 -7.95 14.67 6.58
N GLY A 119 -8.24 13.63 7.36
CA GLY A 119 -7.28 13.07 8.32
C GLY A 119 -5.98 12.62 7.65
N PHE A 120 -6.06 11.99 6.47
CA PHE A 120 -4.88 11.58 5.71
C PHE A 120 -4.10 12.78 5.17
N ARG A 121 -4.76 13.85 4.73
CA ARG A 121 -4.07 15.08 4.28
C ARG A 121 -3.34 15.80 5.40
N LEU A 122 -3.89 15.77 6.62
CA LEU A 122 -3.20 16.32 7.80
C LEU A 122 -1.97 15.47 8.16
N CYS A 123 -2.09 14.15 8.00
CA CYS A 123 -1.05 13.19 8.31
C CYS A 123 0.05 13.11 7.25
N PHE A 124 -0.31 13.33 5.98
CA PHE A 124 0.54 13.21 4.80
C PHE A 124 0.26 14.42 3.90
N PRO A 125 0.92 15.56 4.13
CA PRO A 125 0.55 16.82 3.48
C PRO A 125 0.75 16.79 1.96
N ASN A 126 1.62 15.91 1.47
CA ASN A 126 1.94 15.76 0.06
C ASN A 126 1.23 14.57 -0.61
N ILE A 127 0.24 13.96 0.06
CA ILE A 127 -0.53 12.88 -0.55
C ILE A 127 -1.30 13.39 -1.77
N GLU A 128 -1.11 12.71 -2.89
CA GLU A 128 -1.71 13.04 -4.18
C GLU A 128 -2.87 12.12 -4.50
N GLN A 129 -2.79 10.84 -4.10
CA GLN A 129 -3.76 9.84 -4.55
C GLN A 129 -3.96 8.69 -3.55
N ILE A 130 -5.21 8.22 -3.44
CA ILE A 130 -5.55 6.95 -2.79
C ILE A 130 -6.05 5.97 -3.85
N ASN A 131 -5.48 4.77 -3.89
CA ASN A 131 -5.88 3.68 -4.78
C ASN A 131 -6.57 2.58 -3.99
N LEU A 132 -7.79 2.22 -4.40
CA LEU A 132 -8.51 1.06 -3.90
C LEU A 132 -8.59 0.05 -5.05
N GLU A 133 -7.85 -1.03 -4.92
CA GLU A 133 -7.74 -2.08 -5.92
C GLU A 133 -8.29 -3.40 -5.38
N MET A 134 -9.06 -4.11 -6.20
CA MET A 134 -9.58 -5.42 -5.85
C MET A 134 -9.49 -6.37 -7.04
N LYS A 135 -9.13 -7.62 -6.76
CA LYS A 135 -9.03 -8.69 -7.74
C LYS A 135 -9.86 -9.87 -7.27
N PHE A 136 -10.77 -10.39 -8.10
CA PHE A 136 -11.66 -11.48 -7.69
C PHE A 136 -12.11 -12.35 -8.88
N ARG A 137 -12.73 -13.50 -8.57
CA ARG A 137 -13.33 -14.40 -9.56
C ARG A 137 -14.84 -14.46 -9.37
N VAL A 138 -15.63 -14.20 -10.42
CA VAL A 138 -17.10 -14.11 -10.34
C VAL A 138 -17.77 -15.42 -9.93
N GLY A 139 -17.16 -16.57 -10.24
CA GLY A 139 -17.67 -17.88 -9.84
C GLY A 139 -17.84 -18.09 -8.32
N TRP A 140 -17.31 -17.19 -7.48
CA TRP A 140 -17.51 -17.23 -6.03
C TRP A 140 -18.76 -16.49 -5.55
N TYR A 141 -19.20 -15.44 -6.25
CA TYR A 141 -20.30 -14.58 -5.82
C TYR A 141 -21.63 -14.87 -6.52
N CYS A 142 -21.59 -15.47 -7.72
CA CYS A 142 -22.79 -15.79 -8.51
C CYS A 142 -22.83 -17.28 -8.85
N ASN A 143 -23.70 -18.06 -8.18
CA ASN A 143 -23.94 -19.48 -8.48
C ASN A 143 -24.58 -19.75 -9.86
N THR A 144 -24.93 -18.70 -10.62
CA THR A 144 -25.77 -18.80 -11.82
C THR A 144 -25.04 -18.56 -13.14
N LEU A 145 -23.78 -18.11 -13.14
CA LEU A 145 -23.02 -17.87 -14.37
C LEU A 145 -21.89 -18.90 -14.51
N SER A 146 -22.18 -19.90 -15.34
CA SER A 146 -21.29 -20.86 -15.99
C SER A 146 -19.80 -20.66 -15.75
N ARG A 147 -19.18 -21.59 -14.99
CA ARG A 147 -17.83 -22.23 -15.12
C ARG A 147 -16.64 -21.44 -15.71
N SER A 148 -16.73 -20.13 -15.87
CA SER A 148 -15.71 -19.26 -16.40
C SER A 148 -14.96 -18.69 -15.20
N ARG A 149 -13.68 -19.05 -15.08
CA ARG A 149 -12.77 -18.45 -14.11
C ARG A 149 -12.35 -17.07 -14.62
N GLN A 150 -13.33 -16.23 -14.99
CA GLN A 150 -13.04 -14.86 -15.39
C GLN A 150 -12.53 -14.11 -14.18
N LEU A 151 -11.31 -13.59 -14.34
CA LEU A 151 -10.62 -12.76 -13.39
C LEU A 151 -11.11 -11.33 -13.63
N PHE A 152 -11.61 -10.68 -12.58
CA PHE A 152 -12.00 -9.29 -12.62
C PHE A 152 -11.03 -8.49 -11.78
N ARG A 153 -10.62 -7.34 -12.31
CA ARG A 153 -9.89 -6.32 -11.58
C ARG A 153 -10.70 -5.04 -11.52
N THR A 154 -10.83 -4.47 -10.33
CA THR A 154 -11.34 -3.12 -10.14
C THR A 154 -10.24 -2.23 -9.59
N ARG A 155 -10.22 -0.99 -10.04
CA ARG A 155 -9.39 0.08 -9.48
C ARG A 155 -10.22 1.34 -9.35
N VAL A 156 -10.20 1.91 -8.16
CA VAL A 156 -10.74 3.23 -7.84
C VAL A 156 -9.58 4.11 -7.42
N SER A 157 -9.30 5.13 -8.21
CA SER A 157 -8.29 6.14 -7.88
C SER A 157 -8.98 7.42 -7.44
N ILE A 158 -8.62 7.91 -6.26
CA ILE A 158 -9.17 9.12 -5.64
C ILE A 158 -8.05 10.15 -5.62
N GLU A 159 -8.18 11.21 -6.42
CA GLU A 159 -7.16 12.27 -6.49
C GLU A 159 -7.42 13.32 -5.40
N LEU A 160 -6.41 13.61 -4.60
CA LEU A 160 -6.47 14.50 -3.44
C LEU A 160 -5.84 15.88 -3.70
N ASN A 161 -5.03 16.00 -4.76
CA ASN A 161 -4.37 17.23 -5.19
C ASN A 161 -5.33 18.25 -5.84
N GLN A 162 -6.51 17.82 -6.30
CA GLN A 162 -7.50 18.68 -6.97
C GLN A 162 -8.60 19.21 -6.05
N ALA A 163 -8.66 18.77 -4.78
CA ALA A 163 -9.64 19.25 -3.82
C ALA A 163 -9.14 20.48 -3.05
N THR A 164 -9.64 21.65 -3.46
CA THR A 164 -9.68 22.84 -2.61
C THR A 164 -10.41 22.49 -1.31
N SER A 165 -9.93 23.04 -0.20
CA SER A 165 -10.21 22.72 1.21
C SER A 165 -11.66 22.82 1.71
N GLN A 166 -12.65 22.72 0.83
CA GLN A 166 -14.07 22.58 1.18
C GLN A 166 -14.59 21.21 0.73
N LEU A 167 -15.73 20.80 1.28
CA LEU A 167 -16.55 19.65 0.86
C LEU A 167 -16.66 19.61 -0.67
N SER A 168 -15.69 18.98 -1.32
CA SER A 168 -15.57 18.87 -2.76
C SER A 168 -15.67 17.40 -3.10
N VAL A 169 -16.51 17.08 -4.08
CA VAL A 169 -16.62 15.73 -4.62
C VAL A 169 -15.26 15.38 -5.20
N LEU A 170 -14.52 14.47 -4.56
CA LEU A 170 -13.21 14.03 -5.04
C LEU A 170 -13.39 13.27 -6.35
N PRO A 171 -12.61 13.58 -7.40
CA PRO A 171 -12.71 12.86 -8.65
C PRO A 171 -12.25 11.40 -8.42
N ALA A 172 -13.15 10.47 -8.72
CA ALA A 172 -12.90 9.04 -8.64
C ALA A 172 -12.85 8.46 -10.05
N LYS A 173 -11.69 7.93 -10.47
CA LYS A 173 -11.56 7.19 -11.73
C LYS A 173 -11.79 5.72 -11.48
N TRP A 174 -12.71 5.12 -12.24
CA TRP A 174 -13.05 3.70 -12.17
C TRP A 174 -12.58 2.99 -13.42
N SER A 175 -11.95 1.82 -13.25
CA SER A 175 -11.64 0.92 -14.36
C SER A 175 -11.93 -0.53 -13.98
N VAL A 176 -12.51 -1.27 -14.92
CA VAL A 176 -12.69 -2.73 -14.84
C VAL A 176 -11.90 -3.37 -15.97
N CYS A 177 -11.06 -4.35 -15.65
CA CYS A 177 -10.26 -5.11 -16.62
C CYS A 177 -10.37 -6.61 -16.36
#